data_AF-A0AAV5AUU7-F1
#
_entry.id   AF-A0AAV5AUU7-F1
#
_cell.length_a   1.000
_cell.length_b   1.000
_cell.length_c   1.000
_cell.angle_alpha   90.00
_cell.angle_beta   90.00
_cell.angle_gamma   90.00
#
_symmetry.space_group_name_H-M   'P 1'
#
loop_
_entity.id
_entity.type
_entity.pdbx_description
1 polymer ?
#
loop_
_entity_poly.entity_id
_entity_poly.type
_entity_poly.pdbx_seq_one_letter_code
_entity_poly.pdbx_strand_id
1 'polypeptide(L)'
;MSLKKEYDNGELTIVWQPDKCTHAGVCVRTLPNVYKPKEKPWINPENATIEELKNQIDKCPSGALSYRMNTSIEITHTDREQNGIFQAFEKGIAMGEITYAWSGKNTFIVTHTGVRPEFEGKGIAKKMFLEVIRYARENQKKIVPLCPFAKVMFERYDEFRDVLK
;
A
#
# COMPACT_ATOMS: atom_id res chain seq x y z
N MET A 1 -21.68 -14.93 7.16
CA MET A 1 -20.48 -14.36 6.51
C MET A 1 -20.95 -13.53 5.32
N SER A 2 -20.82 -12.21 5.34
CA SER A 2 -21.15 -11.37 4.19
C SER A 2 -20.14 -11.62 3.06
N LEU A 3 -20.63 -12.03 1.89
CA LEU A 3 -19.81 -12.16 0.69
C LEU A 3 -19.30 -10.77 0.29
N LYS A 4 -17.99 -10.62 0.11
CA LYS A 4 -17.37 -9.42 -0.46
C LYS A 4 -16.59 -9.82 -1.70
N LYS A 5 -16.72 -9.04 -2.76
CA LYS A 5 -15.91 -9.18 -3.98
C LYS A 5 -15.09 -7.92 -4.17
N GLU A 6 -13.88 -8.09 -4.66
CA GLU A 6 -12.91 -7.00 -4.81
C GLU A 6 -12.42 -6.96 -6.25
N TYR A 7 -12.32 -5.74 -6.80
CA TYR A 7 -11.95 -5.49 -8.19
C TYR A 7 -10.90 -4.39 -8.21
N ASP A 8 -9.71 -4.73 -8.67
CA ASP A 8 -8.50 -3.90 -8.58
C ASP A 8 -8.09 -3.39 -9.96
N ASN A 9 -7.70 -2.12 -10.06
CA ASN A 9 -7.08 -1.55 -11.28
C ASN A 9 -5.66 -1.00 -11.04
N GLY A 10 -4.98 -1.46 -9.98
CA GLY A 10 -3.65 -0.96 -9.60
C GLY A 10 -3.66 0.32 -8.76
N GLU A 11 -4.57 1.27 -9.01
CA GLU A 11 -4.66 2.56 -8.28
C GLU A 11 -5.82 2.60 -7.27
N LEU A 12 -6.89 1.83 -7.48
CA LEU A 12 -8.06 1.75 -6.63
C LEU A 12 -8.66 0.34 -6.65
N THR A 13 -8.98 -0.20 -5.47
CA THR A 13 -9.79 -1.40 -5.35
C THR A 13 -11.24 -1.01 -5.09
N ILE A 14 -12.16 -1.45 -5.95
CA ILE A 14 -13.61 -1.42 -5.72
C ILE A 14 -14.00 -2.66 -4.90
N VAL A 15 -14.67 -2.43 -3.78
CA VAL A 15 -15.25 -3.49 -2.94
C VAL A 15 -16.76 -3.50 -3.16
N TRP A 16 -17.30 -4.66 -3.53
CA TRP A 16 -18.73 -4.87 -3.73
C TRP A 16 -19.30 -5.88 -2.74
N GLN A 17 -20.41 -5.51 -2.12
CA GLN A 17 -21.17 -6.31 -1.16
C GLN A 17 -22.57 -6.62 -1.74
N PRO A 18 -22.76 -7.79 -2.39
CA PRO A 18 -24.04 -8.15 -3.02
C PRO A 18 -25.23 -8.13 -2.06
N ASP A 19 -25.02 -8.52 -0.81
CA ASP A 19 -26.03 -8.57 0.25
C ASP A 19 -26.62 -7.20 0.59
N LYS A 20 -25.85 -6.12 0.39
CA LYS A 20 -26.31 -4.75 0.61
C LYS A 20 -26.97 -4.13 -0.63
N CYS A 21 -26.81 -4.72 -1.81
CA CYS A 21 -27.20 -4.07 -3.06
C CYS A 21 -28.72 -4.00 -3.23
N THR A 22 -29.26 -2.78 -3.24
CA THR A 22 -30.69 -2.51 -3.54
C THR A 22 -31.01 -2.46 -5.03
N HIS A 23 -30.03 -2.74 -5.91
CA HIS A 23 -30.17 -2.74 -7.37
C HIS A 23 -30.79 -1.44 -7.95
N ALA A 24 -30.54 -0.29 -7.31
CA ALA A 24 -30.99 1.03 -7.77
C ALA A 24 -30.52 1.41 -9.19
N GLY A 25 -29.53 0.70 -9.73
CA GLY A 25 -29.05 0.87 -11.10
C GLY A 25 -28.19 2.10 -11.34
N VAL A 26 -27.83 2.86 -10.30
CA VAL A 26 -26.99 4.06 -10.40
C VAL A 26 -25.63 3.72 -11.04
N CYS A 27 -24.99 2.63 -10.59
CA CYS A 27 -23.68 2.21 -11.11
C CYS A 27 -23.70 1.95 -12.62
N VAL A 28 -24.61 1.08 -13.09
CA VAL A 28 -24.72 0.70 -14.51
C VAL A 28 -25.18 1.85 -15.40
N ARG A 29 -25.96 2.81 -14.87
CA ARG A 29 -26.41 3.99 -15.64
C ARG A 29 -25.32 5.05 -15.76
N THR A 30 -24.53 5.26 -14.71
CA THR A 30 -23.48 6.28 -14.70
C THR A 30 -22.20 5.81 -15.40
N LEU A 31 -21.76 4.56 -15.19
CA LEU A 31 -20.54 4.01 -15.78
C LEU A 31 -20.81 2.64 -16.43
N PRO A 32 -21.55 2.58 -17.55
CA PRO A 32 -21.88 1.32 -18.24
C PRO A 32 -20.66 0.58 -18.78
N ASN A 33 -19.54 1.27 -19.03
CA ASN A 33 -18.29 0.66 -19.46
C ASN A 33 -17.57 -0.08 -18.32
N VAL A 34 -17.83 0.31 -17.07
CA VAL A 34 -17.26 -0.32 -15.87
C VAL A 34 -18.17 -1.42 -15.35
N TYR A 35 -19.49 -1.16 -15.22
CA TYR A 35 -20.44 -2.08 -14.61
C TYR A 35 -21.26 -2.82 -15.66
N LYS A 36 -20.99 -4.11 -15.81
CA LYS A 36 -21.54 -4.99 -16.85
C LYS A 36 -22.20 -6.24 -16.25
N PRO A 37 -23.46 -6.17 -15.78
CA PRO A 37 -24.13 -7.25 -15.04
C PRO A 37 -24.20 -8.62 -15.74
N LYS A 38 -24.07 -8.64 -17.08
CA LYS A 38 -24.10 -9.86 -17.90
C LYS A 38 -22.71 -10.48 -18.13
N GLU A 39 -21.64 -9.76 -17.81
CA GLU A 39 -20.26 -10.20 -18.01
C GLU A 39 -19.63 -10.76 -16.73
N LYS A 40 -18.53 -11.50 -16.89
CA LYS A 40 -17.69 -11.98 -15.79
C LYS A 40 -16.23 -11.64 -16.12
N PRO A 41 -15.57 -10.74 -15.37
CA PRO A 41 -16.09 -9.98 -14.23
C PRO A 41 -17.15 -8.93 -14.65
N TRP A 42 -18.09 -8.64 -13.74
CA TRP A 42 -19.14 -7.65 -13.98
C TRP A 42 -18.71 -6.21 -13.62
N ILE A 43 -17.55 -6.04 -12.99
CA ILE A 43 -16.95 -4.74 -12.68
C ILE A 43 -15.55 -4.72 -13.30
N ASN A 44 -15.32 -3.76 -14.20
CA ASN A 44 -14.05 -3.56 -14.90
C ASN A 44 -13.51 -2.16 -14.56
N PRO A 45 -12.81 -2.01 -13.43
CA PRO A 45 -12.35 -0.70 -12.94
C PRO A 45 -11.30 -0.02 -13.85
N GLU A 46 -10.71 -0.75 -14.80
CA GLU A 46 -9.76 -0.21 -15.77
C GLU A 46 -10.42 0.70 -16.84
N ASN A 47 -11.74 0.63 -16.99
CA ASN A 47 -12.48 1.35 -18.04
C ASN A 47 -12.92 2.77 -17.64
N ALA A 48 -12.46 3.31 -16.52
CA ALA A 48 -12.77 4.66 -16.06
C ALA A 48 -11.63 5.26 -15.22
N THR A 49 -11.63 6.59 -15.09
CA THR A 49 -10.68 7.29 -14.22
C THR A 49 -11.03 7.10 -12.74
N ILE A 50 -10.03 7.29 -11.86
CA ILE A 50 -10.22 7.20 -10.41
C ILE A 50 -11.28 8.18 -9.90
N GLU A 51 -11.35 9.39 -10.47
CA GLU A 51 -12.35 10.39 -10.10
C GLU A 51 -13.76 9.97 -10.48
N GLU A 52 -13.95 9.42 -11.68
CA GLU A 52 -15.25 8.89 -12.12
C GLU A 52 -15.70 7.72 -11.25
N LEU A 53 -14.80 6.79 -10.94
CA LEU A 53 -15.10 5.65 -10.07
C LEU A 53 -15.56 6.12 -8.68
N LYS A 54 -14.82 7.05 -8.05
CA LYS A 54 -15.20 7.63 -6.74
C LYS A 54 -16.56 8.31 -6.80
N ASN A 55 -16.72 9.24 -7.75
CA ASN A 55 -17.96 10.02 -7.92
C ASN A 55 -19.18 9.13 -8.12
N GLN A 56 -19.03 7.99 -8.79
CA GLN A 56 -20.10 7.03 -8.95
C GLN A 56 -20.32 6.21 -7.67
N ILE A 57 -19.26 5.68 -7.05
CA ILE A 57 -19.37 4.84 -5.85
C ILE A 57 -20.02 5.62 -4.69
N ASP A 58 -19.69 6.91 -4.52
CA ASP A 58 -20.27 7.79 -3.50
C ASP A 58 -21.78 8.00 -3.69
N LYS A 59 -22.30 7.79 -4.91
CA LYS A 59 -23.73 7.85 -5.21
C LYS A 59 -24.46 6.51 -4.98
N CYS A 60 -23.79 5.50 -4.43
CA CYS A 60 -24.42 4.22 -4.11
C CYS A 60 -25.34 4.37 -2.88
N PRO A 61 -26.68 4.36 -3.02
CA PRO A 61 -27.59 4.67 -1.92
C PRO A 61 -27.57 3.60 -0.82
N SER A 62 -27.18 2.38 -1.15
CA SER A 62 -27.10 1.25 -0.22
C SER A 62 -25.74 1.09 0.44
N GLY A 63 -24.71 1.81 -0.03
CA GLY A 63 -23.32 1.55 0.39
C GLY A 63 -22.81 0.15 0.00
N ALA A 64 -23.43 -0.49 -0.99
CA ALA A 64 -23.02 -1.80 -1.51
C ALA A 64 -21.72 -1.73 -2.31
N LEU A 65 -21.37 -0.56 -2.82
CA LEU A 65 -20.07 -0.26 -3.41
C LEU A 65 -19.29 0.62 -2.45
N SER A 66 -18.02 0.28 -2.23
CA SER A 66 -17.04 1.13 -1.57
C SER A 66 -15.70 1.00 -2.27
N TYR A 67 -14.75 1.87 -1.95
CA TYR A 67 -13.41 1.80 -2.52
C TYR A 67 -12.32 1.95 -1.47
N ARG A 68 -11.13 1.47 -1.81
CA ARG A 68 -9.88 1.79 -1.13
C ARG A 68 -8.83 2.18 -2.17
N MET A 69 -8.04 3.20 -1.87
CA MET A 69 -6.95 3.62 -2.76
C MET A 69 -5.79 2.64 -2.62
N ASN A 70 -5.31 2.16 -3.74
CA ASN A 70 -4.06 1.42 -3.81
C ASN A 70 -2.97 2.45 -4.09
N THR A 71 -2.21 2.81 -3.06
CA THR A 71 -1.03 3.64 -3.30
C THR A 71 -0.02 2.77 -4.06
N SER A 72 0.17 3.06 -5.35
CA SER A 72 1.23 2.48 -6.19
C SER A 72 2.57 3.09 -5.79
N ILE A 73 3.08 2.63 -4.65
CA ILE A 73 4.39 3.02 -4.15
C ILE A 73 5.41 2.04 -4.71
N GLU A 74 6.30 2.55 -5.54
CA GLU A 74 7.50 1.84 -5.96
C GLU A 74 8.56 2.03 -4.88
N ILE A 75 9.15 0.94 -4.39
CA ILE A 75 10.26 1.02 -3.43
C ILE A 75 11.51 0.51 -4.13
N THR A 76 12.52 1.37 -4.23
CA THR A 76 13.84 0.99 -4.72
C THR A 76 14.79 0.80 -3.54
N HIS A 77 15.69 -0.16 -3.67
CA HIS A 77 16.76 -0.40 -2.70
C HIS A 77 18.10 -0.18 -3.38
N THR A 78 18.94 0.67 -2.80
CA THR A 78 20.32 0.87 -3.21
C THR A 78 21.23 0.49 -2.05
N ASP A 79 21.97 -0.59 -2.23
CA ASP A 79 22.98 -1.06 -1.28
C ASP A 79 24.38 -0.63 -1.72
N ARG A 80 25.18 -0.11 -0.80
CA ARG A 80 26.58 0.30 -0.99
C ARG A 80 27.42 -0.37 0.09
N GLU A 81 28.73 -0.45 -0.12
CA GLU A 81 29.64 -1.19 0.79
C GLU A 81 29.52 -0.80 2.28
N GLN A 82 29.23 0.47 2.57
CA GLN A 82 29.15 0.99 3.95
C GLN A 82 27.73 1.34 4.40
N ASN A 83 26.80 1.61 3.48
CA ASN A 83 25.45 2.08 3.78
C ASN A 83 24.48 1.73 2.65
N GLY A 84 23.20 1.89 2.90
CA GLY A 84 22.21 1.80 1.84
C GLY A 84 20.97 2.61 2.15
N ILE A 85 20.06 2.64 1.17
CA ILE A 85 18.85 3.43 1.21
C ILE A 85 17.70 2.67 0.54
N PHE A 86 16.55 2.71 1.18
CA PHE A 86 15.26 2.35 0.58
C PHE A 86 14.51 3.64 0.28
N GLN A 87 14.06 3.84 -0.95
CA GLN A 87 13.35 5.06 -1.37
C GLN A 87 11.99 4.70 -1.94
N ALA A 88 10.95 5.42 -1.49
CA ALA A 88 9.59 5.29 -1.99
C ALA A 88 9.30 6.35 -3.06
N PHE A 89 8.73 5.92 -4.18
CA PHE A 89 8.31 6.77 -5.28
C PHE A 89 6.83 6.56 -5.61
N GLU A 90 6.16 7.63 -6.03
CA GLU A 90 4.84 7.58 -6.66
C GLU A 90 4.92 8.39 -7.95
N LYS A 91 4.66 7.75 -9.09
CA LYS A 91 4.72 8.39 -10.42
C LYS A 91 6.05 9.14 -10.66
N GLY A 92 7.16 8.55 -10.21
CA GLY A 92 8.52 9.10 -10.31
C GLY A 92 8.89 10.16 -9.26
N ILE A 93 7.95 10.56 -8.39
CA ILE A 93 8.20 11.55 -7.33
C ILE A 93 8.67 10.83 -6.07
N ALA A 94 9.86 11.16 -5.58
CA ALA A 94 10.35 10.65 -4.30
C ALA A 94 9.47 11.16 -3.15
N MET A 95 8.93 10.24 -2.36
CA MET A 95 8.02 10.50 -1.24
C MET A 95 8.68 10.33 0.12
N GLY A 96 9.70 9.46 0.22
CA GLY A 96 10.36 9.18 1.48
C GLY A 96 11.53 8.23 1.33
N GLU A 97 12.27 8.09 2.42
CA GLU A 97 13.45 7.24 2.48
C GLU A 97 13.67 6.58 3.85
N ILE A 98 14.35 5.44 3.83
CA ILE A 98 14.96 4.81 5.00
C ILE A 98 16.43 4.59 4.70
N THR A 99 17.32 5.17 5.49
CA THR A 99 18.76 4.93 5.37
C THR A 99 19.26 3.98 6.45
N TYR A 100 20.29 3.21 6.10
CA TYR A 100 20.98 2.32 7.02
C TYR A 100 22.49 2.32 6.81
N ALA A 101 23.23 1.91 7.84
CA ALA A 101 24.67 1.67 7.77
C ALA A 101 25.01 0.20 8.10
N TRP A 102 25.95 -0.39 7.38
CA TRP A 102 26.41 -1.76 7.67
C TRP A 102 27.17 -1.82 9.00
N SER A 103 26.95 -2.89 9.76
CA SER A 103 27.64 -3.19 11.01
C SER A 103 28.13 -4.64 10.98
N GLY A 104 29.28 -4.84 10.34
CA GLY A 104 29.79 -6.17 10.01
C GLY A 104 28.98 -6.85 8.90
N LYS A 105 29.13 -8.17 8.77
CA LYS A 105 28.63 -8.91 7.60
C LYS A 105 27.11 -9.15 7.60
N ASN A 106 26.52 -9.31 8.78
CA ASN A 106 25.14 -9.80 8.93
C ASN A 106 24.24 -8.83 9.68
N THR A 107 24.67 -7.61 9.93
CA THR A 107 23.86 -6.62 10.65
C THR A 107 23.92 -5.27 9.96
N PHE A 108 22.79 -4.59 9.88
CA PHE A 108 22.74 -3.18 9.52
C PHE A 108 21.94 -2.37 10.53
N ILE A 109 22.28 -1.09 10.66
CA ILE A 109 21.70 -0.15 11.60
C ILE A 109 20.79 0.78 10.82
N VAL A 110 19.49 0.76 11.10
CA VAL A 110 18.53 1.72 10.49
C VAL A 110 18.70 3.06 11.18
N THR A 111 19.26 4.04 10.47
CA THR A 111 19.71 5.33 11.03
C THR A 111 18.68 6.44 10.86
N HIS A 112 17.97 6.48 9.73
CA HIS A 112 16.97 7.50 9.46
C HIS A 112 15.74 6.91 8.75
N THR A 113 14.58 7.52 9.01
CA THR A 113 13.34 7.27 8.27
C THR A 113 12.63 8.62 8.14
N GLY A 114 12.32 8.99 6.91
CA GLY A 114 11.69 10.27 6.58
C GLY A 114 10.65 10.09 5.48
N VAL A 115 9.56 10.84 5.58
CA VAL A 115 8.57 11.00 4.51
C VAL A 115 8.39 12.49 4.32
N ARG A 116 8.28 12.94 3.09
CA ARG A 116 8.05 14.35 2.77
C ARG A 116 6.69 14.79 3.33
N PRO A 117 6.56 16.01 3.86
CA PRO A 117 5.33 16.49 4.50
C PRO A 117 4.07 16.33 3.62
N GLU A 118 4.18 16.57 2.32
CA GLU A 118 3.09 16.41 1.34
C GLU A 118 2.52 14.98 1.24
N PHE A 119 3.26 14.00 1.75
CA PHE A 119 2.95 12.57 1.67
C PHE A 119 2.81 11.90 3.05
N GLU A 120 2.85 12.67 4.14
CA GLU A 120 2.62 12.18 5.49
C GLU A 120 1.19 11.65 5.69
N GLY A 121 0.99 10.80 6.70
CA GLY A 121 -0.31 10.19 6.99
C GLY A 121 -0.77 9.09 6.01
N LYS A 122 -0.05 8.88 4.89
CA LYS A 122 -0.38 7.87 3.87
C LYS A 122 0.22 6.47 4.14
N GLY A 123 0.85 6.26 5.29
CA GLY A 123 1.45 4.98 5.68
C GLY A 123 2.73 4.58 4.92
N ILE A 124 3.38 5.53 4.24
CA ILE A 124 4.56 5.29 3.38
C ILE A 124 5.74 4.76 4.18
N ALA A 125 6.03 5.36 5.34
CA ALA A 125 7.12 4.91 6.22
C ALA A 125 6.96 3.43 6.62
N LYS A 126 5.72 3.01 6.94
CA LYS A 126 5.43 1.60 7.25
C LYS A 126 5.67 0.69 6.04
N LYS A 127 5.24 1.10 4.84
CA LYS A 127 5.47 0.34 3.60
C LYS A 127 6.97 0.16 3.30
N MET A 128 7.75 1.23 3.37
CA MET A 128 9.21 1.16 3.25
C MET A 128 9.83 0.25 4.32
N PHE A 129 9.36 0.34 5.56
CA PHE A 129 9.91 -0.46 6.64
C PHE A 129 9.60 -1.96 6.48
N LEU A 130 8.41 -2.32 6.00
CA LEU A 130 8.09 -3.71 5.66
C LEU A 130 9.05 -4.27 4.59
N GLU A 131 9.45 -3.43 3.63
CA GLU A 131 10.44 -3.80 2.63
C GLU A 131 11.84 -3.99 3.24
N VAL A 132 12.23 -3.16 4.22
CA VAL A 132 13.46 -3.37 5.01
C VAL A 132 13.43 -4.71 5.76
N ILE A 133 12.29 -5.05 6.38
CA ILE A 133 12.10 -6.34 7.07
C ILE A 133 12.20 -7.50 6.08
N ARG A 134 11.55 -7.38 4.92
CA ARG A 134 11.61 -8.38 3.84
C ARG A 134 13.05 -8.62 3.39
N TYR A 135 13.78 -7.56 3.07
CA TYR A 135 15.19 -7.61 2.69
C TYR A 135 16.04 -8.30 3.76
N ALA A 136 15.85 -7.95 5.05
CA ALA A 136 16.58 -8.57 6.14
C ALA A 136 16.31 -10.08 6.24
N ARG A 137 15.06 -10.52 6.08
CA ARG A 137 14.69 -11.94 6.10
C ARG A 137 15.30 -12.70 4.93
N GLU A 138 15.14 -12.19 3.71
CA GLU A 138 15.63 -12.83 2.48
C GLU A 138 17.17 -12.97 2.49
N ASN A 139 17.87 -12.00 3.08
CA ASN A 139 19.33 -11.97 3.10
C ASN A 139 19.92 -12.42 4.44
N GLN A 140 19.11 -12.99 5.34
CA GLN A 140 19.52 -13.48 6.67
C GLN A 140 20.28 -12.42 7.48
N LYS A 141 19.86 -11.16 7.39
CA LYS A 141 20.45 -10.02 8.11
C LYS A 141 19.66 -9.72 9.37
N LYS A 142 20.33 -9.07 10.32
CA LYS A 142 19.74 -8.53 11.55
C LYS A 142 19.75 -7.00 11.54
N ILE A 143 18.78 -6.40 12.21
CA ILE A 143 18.54 -4.96 12.23
C ILE A 143 18.78 -4.41 13.63
N VAL A 144 19.53 -3.31 13.71
CA VAL A 144 19.59 -2.46 14.90
C VAL A 144 18.76 -1.19 14.62
N PRO A 145 17.65 -0.95 15.35
CA PRO A 145 16.79 0.19 15.10
C PRO A 145 17.30 1.43 15.85
N LEU A 146 18.20 2.22 15.26
CA LEU A 146 18.66 3.47 15.89
C LEU A 146 17.64 4.60 15.71
N CYS A 147 17.05 4.69 14.52
CA CYS A 147 15.98 5.62 14.22
C CYS A 147 14.78 5.43 15.18
N PRO A 148 14.22 6.50 15.79
CA PRO A 148 13.06 6.39 16.67
C PRO A 148 11.86 5.70 16.02
N PHE A 149 11.61 5.96 14.73
CA PHE A 149 10.54 5.29 13.99
C PHE A 149 10.75 3.77 13.96
N ALA A 150 11.96 3.32 13.65
CA ALA A 150 12.29 1.89 13.62
C ALA A 150 12.09 1.24 14.99
N LYS A 151 12.48 1.91 16.09
CA LYS A 151 12.26 1.40 17.45
C LYS A 151 10.78 1.15 17.72
N VAL A 152 9.94 2.15 17.44
CA VAL A 152 8.49 2.05 17.61
C VAL A 152 7.90 0.92 16.75
N MET A 153 8.42 0.70 15.54
CA MET A 153 7.97 -0.41 14.69
C MET A 153 8.30 -1.77 15.31
N PHE A 154 9.50 -1.98 15.83
CA PHE A 154 9.84 -3.24 16.51
C PHE A 154 9.09 -3.44 17.83
N GLU A 155 8.79 -2.37 18.56
CA GLU A 155 7.99 -2.42 19.80
C GLU A 155 6.51 -2.77 19.52
N ARG A 156 5.97 -2.28 18.41
CA ARG A 156 4.55 -2.45 18.06
C ARG A 156 4.23 -3.79 17.41
N TYR A 157 5.17 -4.36 16.66
CA TYR A 157 4.93 -5.54 15.83
C TYR A 157 5.86 -6.68 16.24
N ASP A 158 5.35 -7.57 17.09
CA ASP A 158 6.11 -8.72 17.61
C ASP A 158 6.64 -9.64 16.50
N GLU A 159 5.93 -9.70 15.38
CA GLU A 159 6.32 -10.46 14.20
C GLU A 159 7.63 -9.99 13.56
N PHE A 160 8.14 -8.79 13.87
CA PHE A 160 9.43 -8.29 13.35
C PHE A 160 10.62 -8.70 14.23
N ARG A 161 10.38 -9.24 15.43
CA ARG A 161 11.46 -9.60 16.37
C ARG A 161 12.41 -10.66 15.79
N ASP A 162 11.99 -11.42 14.79
CA ASP A 162 12.80 -12.43 14.10
C ASP A 162 14.04 -11.84 13.41
N VAL A 163 14.00 -10.58 12.98
CA VAL A 163 15.14 -9.87 12.38
C VAL A 163 15.79 -8.84 13.29
N LEU A 164 15.28 -8.65 14.51
CA LEU A 164 15.89 -7.74 15.49
C LEU A 164 17.21 -8.32 16.01
N LYS A 165 18.20 -7.45 16.23
CA LYS A 165 19.46 -7.75 16.92
C LYS A 165 19.41 -7.37 18.39
#